data_AF-A0A2N5MEX2-F1
#
_entry.id   AF-A0A2N5MEX2-F1
#
_cell.length_a   1.000
_cell.length_b   1.000
_cell.length_c   1.000
_cell.angle_alpha   90.00
_cell.angle_beta   90.00
_cell.angle_gamma   90.00
#
_symmetry.space_group_name_H-M   'P 1'
#
loop_
_entity.id
_entity.type
_entity.pdbx_description
1 polymer ?
#
loop_
_entity_poly.entity_id
_entity_poly.type
_entity_poly.pdbx_seq_one_letter_code
_entity_poly.pdbx_strand_id
1 'polypeptide(L)'
;MKALTKVCLAVGIVLCLVFSQTDFAFADEVEPMKKNSYPIVLVHGLTGWGEDEMLGFRYWGGNRDLNDFLNSKGYEVYTATVGPVSSNWDRAAELYAYIKGGTVDYGAAHAKKHGHARFGRTYEGLYPEWTDNSKIHLVGHSMGGQTSRMLTELLRSGNEEELTYHKQHPEEKEISPLYQGKKKWVHSITTIGTPHNGSTYADNIDIFMPFLKDLILTMGVLSGQGPTSMVYDFKLDQWGLKKQPDETFLEYADRVYQSPVWKSRDISIHDLSTYGAKDLNTKMKTYDDMYYISYTGDASYKSLLTGHYLPLADMIPLFLEPSRFIGSYSRNQFEPYIDKSWWPNDGLVSVISSLSPAGHEAVPLNGTIARGMWNYTAPKYHWDHMDLVGIGRVTDSLNINQVEDFYISIAQELSSLPK
;
A
#
# COMPACT_ATOMS: atom_id res chain seq x y z
N MET A 1 62.51 3.52 64.57
CA MET A 1 61.50 3.37 65.64
C MET A 1 60.43 2.43 65.13
N LYS A 2 60.41 1.19 65.64
CA LYS A 2 59.30 0.63 66.44
C LYS A 2 57.94 0.83 65.74
N ALA A 3 57.45 -0.12 64.94
CA ALA A 3 56.82 -1.40 65.31
C ALA A 3 55.41 -1.23 65.91
N LEU A 4 54.55 -2.23 65.62
CA LEU A 4 53.24 -2.57 66.24
C LEU A 4 52.00 -1.82 65.69
N THR A 5 50.85 -2.41 65.34
CA THR A 5 50.38 -3.82 65.28
C THR A 5 48.96 -3.87 64.66
N LYS A 6 48.65 -4.93 63.87
CA LYS A 6 47.43 -5.80 63.89
C LYS A 6 46.06 -5.15 63.53
N VAL A 7 45.15 -5.76 62.75
CA VAL A 7 44.56 -7.11 62.86
C VAL A 7 43.81 -7.50 61.54
N CYS A 8 43.97 -8.77 61.13
CA CYS A 8 43.11 -9.73 60.39
C CYS A 8 42.31 -9.31 59.13
N LEU A 9 42.25 -10.11 58.06
CA LEU A 9 41.68 -11.46 58.01
C LEU A 9 42.22 -12.25 56.81
N ALA A 10 42.29 -13.56 56.99
CA ALA A 10 42.95 -14.52 56.12
C ALA A 10 42.00 -15.20 55.12
N VAL A 11 42.66 -15.96 54.24
CA VAL A 11 42.25 -17.23 53.60
C VAL A 11 42.11 -17.12 52.09
N GLY A 12 43.09 -17.71 51.41
CA GLY A 12 43.11 -17.92 49.96
C GLY A 12 42.32 -19.16 49.56
N ILE A 13 41.87 -19.17 48.30
CA ILE A 13 41.49 -20.37 47.57
C ILE A 13 42.05 -20.24 46.14
N VAL A 14 42.73 -21.30 45.76
CA VAL A 14 43.30 -21.63 44.45
C VAL A 14 42.24 -21.51 43.36
N LEU A 15 42.47 -20.70 42.33
CA LEU A 15 41.65 -20.74 41.10
C LEU A 15 42.38 -21.64 40.08
N CYS A 16 41.91 -22.88 39.97
CA CYS A 16 42.21 -23.75 38.85
C CYS A 16 41.61 -23.13 37.57
N LEU A 17 42.48 -22.86 36.58
CA LEU A 17 42.12 -22.57 35.20
C LEU A 17 41.43 -23.80 34.60
N VAL A 18 40.10 -23.77 34.54
CA VAL A 18 39.32 -24.62 33.64
C VAL A 18 38.92 -23.74 32.46
N PHE A 19 39.61 -23.91 31.33
CA PHE A 19 39.14 -23.39 30.05
C PHE A 19 37.88 -24.18 29.66
N SER A 20 36.71 -23.73 30.10
CA SER A 20 35.46 -24.13 29.46
C SER A 20 35.36 -23.35 28.15
N GLN A 21 35.53 -24.05 27.03
CA GLN A 21 35.08 -23.56 25.74
C GLN A 21 33.55 -23.36 25.85
N THR A 22 33.13 -22.11 26.05
CA THR A 22 31.74 -21.74 25.82
C THR A 22 31.58 -21.65 24.31
N ASP A 23 31.13 -22.75 23.70
CA ASP A 23 30.47 -22.69 22.41
C ASP A 23 29.25 -21.78 22.59
N PHE A 24 29.38 -20.51 22.18
CA PHE A 24 28.22 -19.69 21.94
C PHE A 24 27.52 -20.31 20.74
N ALA A 25 26.59 -21.22 21.01
CA ALA A 25 25.53 -21.55 20.08
C ALA A 25 24.81 -20.22 19.80
N PHE A 26 25.09 -19.62 18.64
CA PHE A 26 24.15 -18.70 18.04
C PHE A 26 22.85 -19.50 17.94
N ALA A 27 21.84 -19.06 18.69
CA ALA A 27 20.50 -19.54 18.43
C ALA A 27 20.22 -19.15 16.98
N ASP A 28 20.18 -20.11 16.07
CA ASP A 28 19.56 -19.91 14.77
C ASP A 28 18.19 -19.31 15.09
N GLU A 29 17.90 -18.10 14.60
CA GLU A 29 16.55 -17.58 14.61
C GLU A 29 15.71 -18.61 13.84
N VAL A 30 14.95 -19.41 14.60
CA VAL A 30 14.09 -20.43 14.02
C VAL A 30 13.05 -19.68 13.21
N GLU A 31 13.18 -19.71 11.88
CA GLU A 31 12.17 -19.14 10.99
C GLU A 31 10.80 -19.66 11.42
N PRO A 32 9.79 -18.78 11.58
CA PRO A 32 8.48 -19.19 12.01
C PRO A 32 7.94 -20.25 11.04
N MET A 33 7.50 -21.39 11.59
CA MET A 33 7.01 -22.51 10.81
C MET A 33 5.89 -22.06 9.85
N LYS A 34 6.11 -22.22 8.54
CA LYS A 34 5.11 -21.91 7.50
C LYS A 34 3.84 -22.74 7.75
N LYS A 35 2.70 -22.07 7.96
CA LYS A 35 1.38 -22.68 8.20
C LYS A 35 0.47 -22.66 6.98
N ASN A 36 0.81 -21.85 5.98
CA ASN A 36 0.18 -21.84 4.68
C ASN A 36 1.22 -21.62 3.57
N SER A 37 0.77 -21.71 2.32
CA SER A 37 1.58 -21.54 1.11
C SER A 37 0.84 -20.66 0.10
N TYR A 38 0.01 -19.73 0.58
CA TYR A 38 -0.73 -18.84 -0.31
C TYR A 38 0.23 -17.79 -0.89
N PRO A 39 0.17 -17.49 -2.20
CA PRO A 39 1.06 -16.50 -2.79
C PRO A 39 0.70 -15.09 -2.33
N ILE A 40 1.69 -14.20 -2.39
CA ILE A 40 1.52 -12.77 -2.15
C ILE A 40 1.27 -12.08 -3.49
N VAL A 41 0.26 -11.21 -3.54
CA VAL A 41 0.03 -10.31 -4.68
C VAL A 41 0.27 -8.88 -4.22
N LEU A 42 1.29 -8.26 -4.81
CA LEU A 42 1.67 -6.87 -4.58
C LEU A 42 0.76 -5.94 -5.40
N VAL A 43 0.16 -4.93 -4.76
CA VAL A 43 -0.80 -4.00 -5.37
C VAL A 43 -0.35 -2.56 -5.18
N HIS A 44 0.13 -1.93 -6.26
CA HIS A 44 0.68 -0.57 -6.20
C HIS A 44 -0.39 0.49 -5.88
N GLY A 45 0.06 1.66 -5.44
CA GLY A 45 -0.80 2.79 -5.14
C GLY A 45 -1.06 3.72 -6.31
N LEU A 46 -1.35 4.98 -5.96
CA LEU A 46 -1.43 6.10 -6.89
C LEU A 46 -0.11 6.21 -7.67
N THR A 47 -0.19 6.53 -8.96
CA THR A 47 0.96 6.67 -9.89
C THR A 47 1.81 5.42 -10.14
N GLY A 48 1.45 4.27 -9.58
CA GLY A 48 2.24 3.04 -9.79
C GLY A 48 2.13 2.49 -11.20
N TRP A 49 3.09 1.65 -11.57
CA TRP A 49 3.25 1.10 -12.92
C TRP A 49 3.59 -0.38 -12.88
N GLY A 50 3.43 -1.05 -14.01
CA GLY A 50 3.74 -2.47 -14.20
C GLY A 50 5.19 -2.73 -14.59
N GLU A 51 5.55 -4.01 -14.67
CA GLU A 51 6.91 -4.46 -14.92
C GLU A 51 7.45 -4.08 -16.31
N ASP A 52 6.59 -3.92 -17.30
CA ASP A 52 6.96 -3.51 -18.67
C ASP A 52 7.03 -1.98 -18.87
N GLU A 53 6.79 -1.21 -17.80
CA GLU A 53 6.85 0.25 -17.80
C GLU A 53 8.14 0.74 -17.13
N MET A 54 8.40 2.05 -17.26
CA MET A 54 9.51 2.73 -16.59
C MET A 54 10.91 2.13 -16.84
N LEU A 55 11.14 1.56 -18.04
CA LEU A 55 12.42 0.97 -18.48
C LEU A 55 13.03 -0.03 -17.47
N GLY A 56 12.18 -0.78 -16.76
CA GLY A 56 12.61 -1.79 -15.79
C GLY A 56 12.88 -1.24 -14.37
N PHE A 57 12.73 0.07 -14.14
CA PHE A 57 12.68 0.61 -12.78
C PHE A 57 11.39 0.13 -12.11
N ARG A 58 11.49 -0.63 -11.02
CA ARG A 58 10.36 -1.30 -10.38
C ARG A 58 9.64 -0.38 -9.41
N TYR A 59 8.31 -0.41 -9.41
CA TYR A 59 7.53 0.23 -8.35
C TYR A 59 7.89 -0.38 -6.97
N TRP A 60 8.04 -1.70 -6.93
CA TRP A 60 8.44 -2.45 -5.74
C TRP A 60 9.95 -2.67 -5.73
N GLY A 61 10.69 -1.67 -5.22
CA GLY A 61 12.12 -1.74 -4.93
C GLY A 61 13.01 -0.84 -5.79
N GLY A 62 12.44 -0.05 -6.70
CA GLY A 62 13.19 0.88 -7.55
C GLY A 62 14.16 0.15 -8.48
N ASN A 63 15.46 0.28 -8.22
CA ASN A 63 16.51 -0.41 -8.99
C ASN A 63 16.68 -1.89 -8.61
N ARG A 64 15.97 -2.34 -7.58
CA ARG A 64 15.97 -3.73 -7.11
C ARG A 64 14.56 -4.26 -7.21
N ASP A 65 14.42 -5.49 -7.66
CA ASP A 65 13.11 -6.10 -7.85
C ASP A 65 12.72 -6.88 -6.60
N LEU A 66 11.81 -6.33 -5.80
CA LEU A 66 11.33 -7.00 -4.57
C LEU A 66 10.53 -8.26 -4.88
N ASN A 67 9.85 -8.33 -6.03
CA ASN A 67 9.12 -9.52 -6.45
C ASN A 67 10.11 -10.67 -6.70
N ASP A 68 11.12 -10.44 -7.55
CA ASP A 68 12.16 -11.43 -7.84
C ASP A 68 12.96 -11.79 -6.58
N PHE A 69 13.27 -10.79 -5.74
CA PHE A 69 13.99 -11.01 -4.50
C PHE A 69 13.23 -11.95 -3.55
N LEU A 70 11.94 -11.71 -3.29
CA LEU A 70 11.14 -12.56 -2.40
C LEU A 70 10.95 -13.98 -2.97
N ASN A 71 10.74 -14.10 -4.29
CA ASN A 71 10.70 -15.39 -4.96
C ASN A 71 12.02 -16.16 -4.80
N SER A 72 13.17 -15.49 -4.91
CA SER A 72 14.49 -16.11 -4.66
C SER A 72 14.67 -16.61 -3.22
N LYS A 73 13.87 -16.11 -2.27
CA LYS A 73 13.84 -16.53 -0.87
C LYS A 73 12.76 -17.58 -0.57
N GLY A 74 12.06 -18.07 -1.59
CA GLY A 74 11.07 -19.13 -1.47
C GLY A 74 9.70 -18.66 -0.97
N TYR A 75 9.36 -17.40 -1.19
CA TYR A 75 8.00 -16.87 -1.05
C TYR A 75 7.44 -16.64 -2.45
N GLU A 76 6.34 -17.30 -2.80
CA GLU A 76 5.69 -17.09 -4.09
C GLU A 76 5.03 -15.71 -4.11
N VAL A 77 5.53 -14.82 -4.97
CA VAL A 77 5.06 -13.43 -5.07
C VAL A 77 4.76 -13.10 -6.53
N TYR A 78 3.71 -12.29 -6.73
CA TYR A 78 3.36 -11.70 -8.01
C TYR A 78 3.14 -10.18 -7.88
N THR A 79 3.42 -9.44 -8.95
CA THR A 79 3.10 -8.01 -9.06
C THR A 79 1.84 -7.81 -9.90
N ALA A 80 0.77 -7.28 -9.30
CA ALA A 80 -0.41 -6.88 -10.05
C ALA A 80 -0.33 -5.41 -10.49
N THR A 81 -0.83 -5.13 -11.69
CA THR A 81 -0.87 -3.76 -12.25
C THR A 81 -2.30 -3.33 -12.52
N VAL A 82 -2.65 -2.12 -12.06
CA VAL A 82 -3.98 -1.52 -12.22
C VAL A 82 -3.85 -0.05 -12.61
N GLY A 83 -4.97 0.62 -12.86
CA GLY A 83 -5.05 2.03 -13.17
C GLY A 83 -4.37 2.90 -12.10
N PRO A 84 -3.29 3.62 -12.41
CA PRO A 84 -2.58 4.45 -11.44
C PRO A 84 -3.40 5.58 -10.87
N VAL A 85 -4.43 6.02 -11.58
CA VAL A 85 -5.27 7.18 -11.20
C VAL A 85 -6.77 6.88 -11.26
N SER A 86 -7.18 5.67 -11.63
CA SER A 86 -8.58 5.21 -11.61
C SER A 86 -9.13 5.12 -10.18
N SER A 87 -10.45 5.00 -10.01
CA SER A 87 -11.08 4.78 -8.69
C SER A 87 -10.69 3.44 -8.08
N ASN A 88 -10.91 3.26 -6.77
CA ASN A 88 -10.73 1.96 -6.13
C ASN A 88 -11.70 0.90 -6.65
N TRP A 89 -12.89 1.29 -7.12
CA TRP A 89 -13.83 0.38 -7.77
C TRP A 89 -13.24 -0.16 -9.08
N ASP A 90 -12.81 0.74 -9.96
CA ASP A 90 -12.21 0.38 -11.24
C ASP A 90 -10.95 -0.45 -11.06
N ARG A 91 -10.07 -0.03 -10.15
CA ARG A 91 -8.85 -0.75 -9.81
C ARG A 91 -9.15 -2.13 -9.22
N ALA A 92 -10.24 -2.32 -8.48
CA ALA A 92 -10.62 -3.63 -7.96
C ALA A 92 -11.12 -4.57 -9.07
N ALA A 93 -11.89 -4.06 -10.04
CA ALA A 93 -12.31 -4.82 -11.22
C ALA A 93 -11.10 -5.20 -12.09
N GLU A 94 -10.17 -4.27 -12.28
CA GLU A 94 -8.90 -4.50 -12.97
C GLU A 94 -8.07 -5.55 -12.24
N LEU A 95 -7.88 -5.41 -10.93
CA LEU A 95 -7.11 -6.34 -10.10
C LEU A 95 -7.70 -7.76 -10.16
N TYR A 96 -9.03 -7.88 -10.11
CA TYR A 96 -9.70 -9.17 -10.25
C TYR A 96 -9.35 -9.85 -11.57
N ALA A 97 -9.48 -9.15 -12.70
CA ALA A 97 -9.15 -9.71 -14.01
C ALA A 97 -7.65 -9.95 -14.18
N TYR A 98 -6.80 -9.09 -13.62
CA TYR A 98 -5.35 -9.24 -13.67
C TYR A 98 -4.88 -10.50 -12.95
N ILE A 99 -5.47 -10.81 -11.80
CA ILE A 99 -5.16 -12.04 -11.04
C ILE A 99 -5.82 -13.25 -11.70
N LYS A 100 -7.14 -13.20 -11.92
CA LYS A 100 -7.93 -14.38 -12.34
C LYS A 100 -7.80 -14.71 -13.83
N GLY A 101 -7.47 -13.71 -14.64
CA GLY A 101 -7.56 -13.75 -16.10
C GLY A 101 -8.93 -13.32 -16.61
N GLY A 102 -8.96 -12.91 -17.88
CA GLY A 102 -10.17 -12.46 -18.58
C GLY A 102 -10.21 -10.95 -18.83
N THR A 103 -11.33 -10.49 -19.36
CA THR A 103 -11.58 -9.06 -19.64
C THR A 103 -12.10 -8.37 -18.39
N VAL A 104 -11.55 -7.21 -18.08
CA VAL A 104 -12.07 -6.34 -17.02
C VAL A 104 -13.52 -6.00 -17.32
N ASP A 105 -14.40 -6.26 -16.37
CA ASP A 105 -15.81 -5.84 -16.39
C ASP A 105 -16.01 -4.94 -15.17
N TYR A 106 -16.15 -3.64 -15.41
CA TYR A 106 -16.36 -2.62 -14.40
C TYR A 106 -17.79 -2.61 -13.81
N GLY A 107 -18.68 -3.47 -14.32
CA GLY A 107 -20.08 -3.51 -13.94
C GLY A 107 -20.93 -2.63 -14.85
N ALA A 108 -22.09 -3.14 -15.27
CA ALA A 108 -22.97 -2.44 -16.19
C ALA A 108 -23.66 -1.25 -15.52
N ALA A 109 -24.05 -1.38 -14.25
CA ALA A 109 -24.68 -0.31 -13.51
C ALA A 109 -23.69 0.82 -13.22
N HIS A 110 -22.50 0.47 -12.74
CA HIS A 110 -21.40 1.39 -12.45
C HIS A 110 -20.97 2.17 -13.70
N ALA A 111 -20.66 1.45 -14.78
CA ALA A 111 -20.24 2.08 -16.04
C ALA A 111 -21.28 3.06 -16.59
N LYS A 112 -22.58 2.69 -16.53
CA LYS A 112 -23.67 3.59 -16.94
C LYS A 112 -23.81 4.81 -16.03
N LYS A 113 -23.68 4.63 -14.73
CA LYS A 113 -23.78 5.69 -13.71
C LYS A 113 -22.66 6.72 -13.84
N HIS A 114 -21.45 6.26 -14.14
CA HIS A 114 -20.26 7.10 -14.22
C HIS A 114 -19.93 7.55 -15.65
N GLY A 115 -20.55 6.94 -16.66
CA GLY A 115 -20.44 7.37 -18.05
C GLY A 115 -19.13 6.95 -18.72
N HIS A 116 -18.63 5.76 -18.41
CA HIS A 116 -17.45 5.18 -19.04
C HIS A 116 -17.76 3.78 -19.61
N ALA A 117 -16.81 3.18 -20.34
CA ALA A 117 -17.00 1.85 -20.91
C ALA A 117 -17.10 0.78 -19.81
N ARG A 118 -18.01 -0.17 -19.99
CA ARG A 118 -18.18 -1.33 -19.07
C ARG A 118 -16.98 -2.28 -19.10
N PHE A 119 -16.40 -2.50 -20.27
CA PHE A 119 -15.29 -3.45 -20.44
C PHE A 119 -13.97 -2.73 -20.66
N GLY A 120 -12.93 -3.22 -19.99
CA GLY A 120 -11.55 -2.73 -20.08
C GLY A 120 -10.65 -3.68 -20.86
N ARG A 121 -9.39 -3.77 -20.41
CA ARG A 121 -8.35 -4.64 -20.99
C ARG A 121 -8.63 -6.12 -20.71
N THR A 122 -7.97 -7.00 -21.45
CA THR A 122 -7.98 -8.44 -21.22
C THR A 122 -6.62 -8.91 -20.73
N TYR A 123 -6.60 -9.74 -19.70
CA TYR A 123 -5.39 -10.28 -19.09
C TYR A 123 -5.39 -11.81 -19.15
N GLU A 124 -4.21 -12.42 -19.23
CA GLU A 124 -4.06 -13.88 -19.18
C GLU A 124 -4.37 -14.43 -17.77
N GLY A 125 -4.04 -13.65 -16.73
CA GLY A 125 -4.24 -14.01 -15.33
C GLY A 125 -2.95 -14.47 -14.66
N LEU A 126 -2.53 -13.77 -13.59
CA LEU A 126 -1.35 -14.14 -12.81
C LEU A 126 -1.52 -15.47 -12.06
N TYR A 127 -2.74 -15.77 -11.62
CA TYR A 127 -3.06 -16.93 -10.80
C TYR A 127 -4.47 -17.47 -11.14
N PRO A 128 -4.66 -18.10 -12.33
CA PRO A 128 -5.98 -18.54 -12.81
C PRO A 128 -6.68 -19.57 -11.91
N GLU A 129 -5.95 -20.30 -11.08
CA GLU A 129 -6.44 -21.26 -10.08
C GLU A 129 -7.01 -20.61 -8.81
N TRP A 130 -6.97 -19.27 -8.70
CA TRP A 130 -7.44 -18.52 -7.53
C TRP A 130 -8.90 -18.86 -7.17
N THR A 131 -9.09 -19.45 -5.99
CA THR A 131 -10.37 -19.96 -5.46
C THR A 131 -10.36 -19.99 -3.91
N ASP A 132 -11.41 -20.52 -3.28
CA ASP A 132 -11.47 -20.69 -1.82
C ASP A 132 -10.41 -21.65 -1.26
N ASN A 133 -9.91 -22.58 -2.08
CA ASN A 133 -8.87 -23.54 -1.71
C ASN A 133 -7.46 -23.05 -2.05
N SER A 134 -7.36 -22.08 -2.96
CA SER A 134 -6.13 -21.47 -3.46
C SER A 134 -6.19 -19.97 -3.20
N LYS A 135 -6.18 -19.58 -1.91
CA LYS A 135 -6.28 -18.18 -1.51
C LYS A 135 -4.99 -17.42 -1.79
N ILE A 136 -5.05 -16.10 -1.66
CA ILE A 136 -3.90 -15.20 -1.75
C ILE A 136 -3.77 -14.30 -0.53
N HIS A 137 -2.59 -13.74 -0.33
CA HIS A 137 -2.37 -12.56 0.50
C HIS A 137 -2.29 -11.32 -0.39
N LEU A 138 -3.07 -10.28 -0.08
CA LEU A 138 -2.95 -8.99 -0.76
C LEU A 138 -2.03 -8.07 0.04
N VAL A 139 -1.00 -7.52 -0.59
CA VAL A 139 -0.11 -6.51 0.01
C VAL A 139 -0.22 -5.23 -0.81
N GLY A 140 -0.92 -4.24 -0.24
CA GLY A 140 -1.22 -2.99 -0.92
C GLY A 140 -0.42 -1.81 -0.36
N HIS A 141 0.37 -1.15 -1.19
CA HIS A 141 1.01 0.11 -0.83
C HIS A 141 0.11 1.30 -1.18
N SER A 142 0.06 2.31 -0.30
CA SER A 142 -0.66 3.55 -0.56
C SER A 142 -2.13 3.27 -0.94
N MET A 143 -2.64 3.81 -2.05
CA MET A 143 -3.99 3.52 -2.56
C MET A 143 -4.27 2.02 -2.79
N GLY A 144 -3.24 1.20 -3.04
CA GLY A 144 -3.36 -0.24 -3.24
C GLY A 144 -4.00 -0.98 -2.07
N GLY A 145 -3.85 -0.47 -0.84
CA GLY A 145 -4.54 -1.01 0.33
C GLY A 145 -6.05 -0.74 0.34
N GLN A 146 -6.49 0.43 -0.14
CA GLN A 146 -7.92 0.70 -0.34
C GLN A 146 -8.48 -0.21 -1.45
N THR A 147 -7.74 -0.38 -2.54
CA THR A 147 -8.10 -1.28 -3.66
C THR A 147 -8.24 -2.72 -3.21
N SER A 148 -7.30 -3.21 -2.39
CA SER A 148 -7.31 -4.58 -1.85
C SER A 148 -8.54 -4.83 -0.97
N ARG A 149 -8.94 -3.83 -0.17
CA ARG A 149 -10.18 -3.88 0.61
C ARG A 149 -11.41 -3.89 -0.29
N MET A 150 -11.45 -3.07 -1.34
CA MET A 150 -12.58 -2.99 -2.28
C MET A 150 -12.76 -4.32 -3.02
N LEU A 151 -11.67 -4.88 -3.56
CA LEU A 151 -11.69 -6.21 -4.19
C LEU A 151 -12.26 -7.26 -3.24
N THR A 152 -11.78 -7.27 -1.99
CA THR A 152 -12.24 -8.22 -0.97
C THR A 152 -13.73 -8.04 -0.67
N GLU A 153 -14.22 -6.80 -0.54
CA GLU A 153 -15.65 -6.54 -0.33
C GLU A 153 -16.49 -7.07 -1.48
N LEU A 154 -16.09 -6.79 -2.74
CA LEU A 154 -16.81 -7.26 -3.92
C LEU A 154 -16.81 -8.79 -4.01
N LEU A 155 -15.68 -9.45 -3.76
CA LEU A 155 -15.61 -10.92 -3.72
C LEU A 155 -16.55 -11.51 -2.66
N ARG A 156 -16.60 -10.90 -1.47
CA ARG A 156 -17.33 -11.43 -0.31
C ARG A 156 -18.82 -11.14 -0.37
N SER A 157 -19.19 -9.88 -0.55
CA SER A 157 -20.59 -9.42 -0.53
C SER A 157 -21.21 -9.33 -1.92
N GLY A 158 -20.41 -9.23 -2.98
CA GLY A 158 -20.89 -8.88 -4.32
C GLY A 158 -21.31 -7.41 -4.38
N ASN A 159 -22.16 -7.07 -5.34
CA ASN A 159 -22.78 -5.76 -5.41
C ASN A 159 -24.26 -5.87 -5.79
N GLU A 160 -25.14 -5.38 -4.92
CA GLU A 160 -26.59 -5.46 -5.12
C GLU A 160 -27.10 -4.57 -6.26
N GLU A 161 -26.47 -3.42 -6.49
CA GLU A 161 -26.80 -2.50 -7.59
C GLU A 161 -26.55 -3.20 -8.95
N GLU A 162 -25.39 -3.84 -9.12
CA GLU A 162 -25.06 -4.64 -10.32
C GLU A 162 -25.99 -5.83 -10.49
N LEU A 163 -26.26 -6.58 -9.42
CA LEU A 163 -27.18 -7.73 -9.46
C LEU A 163 -28.61 -7.30 -9.85
N THR A 164 -29.07 -6.17 -9.32
CA THR A 164 -30.40 -5.63 -9.62
C THR A 164 -30.46 -5.10 -11.04
N TYR A 165 -29.45 -4.35 -11.46
CA TYR A 165 -29.35 -3.81 -12.80
C TYR A 165 -29.36 -4.92 -13.85
N HIS A 166 -28.56 -5.97 -13.64
CA HIS A 166 -28.50 -7.12 -14.54
C HIS A 166 -29.85 -7.84 -14.68
N LYS A 167 -30.59 -8.03 -13.58
CA LYS A 167 -31.95 -8.61 -13.63
C LYS A 167 -32.94 -7.77 -14.43
N GLN A 168 -32.77 -6.45 -14.42
CA GLN A 168 -33.62 -5.50 -15.14
C GLN A 168 -33.22 -5.32 -16.61
N HIS A 169 -31.98 -5.70 -16.98
CA HIS A 169 -31.39 -5.52 -18.30
C HIS A 169 -30.81 -6.85 -18.83
N PRO A 170 -31.66 -7.84 -19.18
CA PRO A 170 -31.21 -9.16 -19.63
C PRO A 170 -30.38 -9.12 -20.93
N GLU A 171 -30.43 -8.03 -21.69
CA GLU A 171 -29.62 -7.78 -22.88
C GLU A 171 -28.11 -7.65 -22.57
N GLU A 172 -27.73 -7.33 -21.32
CA GLU A 172 -26.34 -7.25 -20.86
C GLU A 172 -25.63 -8.61 -20.78
N LYS A 173 -26.34 -9.70 -21.11
CA LYS A 173 -25.91 -11.11 -21.17
C LYS A 173 -25.42 -11.69 -19.85
N GLU A 174 -24.16 -11.47 -19.51
CA GLU A 174 -23.51 -12.07 -18.34
C GLU A 174 -23.05 -10.98 -17.37
N ILE A 175 -23.16 -11.26 -16.08
CA ILE A 175 -22.61 -10.43 -15.01
C ILE A 175 -21.27 -11.02 -14.56
N SER A 176 -20.24 -10.17 -14.42
CA SER A 176 -18.94 -10.60 -13.88
C SER A 176 -19.11 -11.37 -12.56
N PRO A 177 -18.42 -12.51 -12.39
CA PRO A 177 -18.43 -13.25 -11.13
C PRO A 177 -18.01 -12.40 -9.93
N LEU A 178 -17.21 -11.35 -10.13
CA LEU A 178 -16.80 -10.43 -9.07
C LEU A 178 -18.01 -9.86 -8.29
N TYR A 179 -19.10 -9.52 -8.98
CA TYR A 179 -20.26 -8.86 -8.37
C TYR A 179 -21.28 -9.83 -7.74
N GLN A 180 -21.05 -11.14 -7.86
CA GLN A 180 -21.98 -12.16 -7.33
C GLN A 180 -21.74 -12.51 -5.85
N GLY A 181 -20.61 -12.08 -5.28
CA GLY A 181 -20.26 -12.33 -3.88
C GLY A 181 -19.88 -13.78 -3.56
N LYS A 182 -19.87 -14.09 -2.26
CA LYS A 182 -19.64 -15.41 -1.62
C LYS A 182 -18.27 -16.07 -1.88
N LYS A 183 -17.28 -15.30 -2.30
CA LYS A 183 -15.91 -15.78 -2.56
C LYS A 183 -15.01 -15.42 -1.39
N LYS A 184 -14.51 -16.42 -0.67
CA LYS A 184 -13.56 -16.26 0.43
C LYS A 184 -12.12 -16.43 -0.06
N TRP A 185 -11.77 -15.83 -1.19
CA TRP A 185 -10.53 -16.11 -1.93
C TRP A 185 -9.30 -15.34 -1.41
N VAL A 186 -9.47 -14.43 -0.46
CA VAL A 186 -8.38 -13.67 0.17
C VAL A 186 -8.20 -14.18 1.60
N HIS A 187 -6.96 -14.46 1.99
CA HIS A 187 -6.64 -14.94 3.34
C HIS A 187 -6.22 -13.78 4.27
N SER A 188 -5.46 -12.81 3.75
CA SER A 188 -5.12 -11.59 4.48
C SER A 188 -5.01 -10.38 3.57
N ILE A 189 -5.10 -9.20 4.19
CA ILE A 189 -4.75 -7.91 3.60
C ILE A 189 -3.66 -7.29 4.47
N THR A 190 -2.54 -6.96 3.85
CA THR A 190 -1.51 -6.10 4.44
C THR A 190 -1.54 -4.76 3.73
N THR A 191 -1.54 -3.68 4.48
CA THR A 191 -1.44 -2.33 3.93
C THR A 191 -0.16 -1.64 4.38
N ILE A 192 0.42 -0.84 3.49
CA ILE A 192 1.69 -0.15 3.72
C ILE A 192 1.48 1.32 3.33
N GLY A 193 1.51 2.24 4.30
CA GLY A 193 1.29 3.67 4.06
C GLY A 193 -0.09 4.01 3.45
N THR A 194 -1.09 3.13 3.62
CA THR A 194 -2.39 3.31 2.95
C THR A 194 -3.21 4.43 3.57
N PRO A 195 -3.79 5.37 2.80
CA PRO A 195 -4.70 6.37 3.34
C PRO A 195 -6.09 5.77 3.59
N HIS A 196 -6.26 4.92 4.60
CA HIS A 196 -7.55 4.31 4.90
C HIS A 196 -8.63 5.34 5.21
N ASN A 197 -8.25 6.48 5.77
CA ASN A 197 -9.12 7.61 6.09
C ASN A 197 -8.88 8.81 5.17
N GLY A 198 -8.18 8.59 4.05
CA GLY A 198 -7.81 9.61 3.07
C GLY A 198 -6.58 10.41 3.46
N SER A 199 -6.13 11.28 2.57
CA SER A 199 -5.11 12.27 2.82
C SER A 199 -5.74 13.66 2.79
N THR A 200 -5.43 14.50 3.76
CA THR A 200 -5.89 15.89 3.79
C THR A 200 -5.33 16.70 2.63
N TYR A 201 -4.19 16.29 2.07
CA TYR A 201 -3.62 16.91 0.88
C TYR A 201 -4.46 16.64 -0.38
N ALA A 202 -5.14 15.48 -0.44
CA ALA A 202 -6.06 15.12 -1.52
C ALA A 202 -7.45 15.78 -1.40
N ASP A 203 -7.76 16.48 -0.30
CA ASP A 203 -9.03 17.19 -0.15
C ASP A 203 -9.13 18.43 -1.05
N ASN A 204 -8.00 18.94 -1.55
CA ASN A 204 -7.96 20.10 -2.45
C ASN A 204 -7.34 19.72 -3.79
N ILE A 205 -8.20 19.54 -4.80
CA ILE A 205 -7.80 19.18 -6.16
C ILE A 205 -6.85 20.20 -6.81
N ASP A 206 -7.00 21.49 -6.50
CA ASP A 206 -6.19 22.55 -7.12
C ASP A 206 -4.73 22.49 -6.66
N ILE A 207 -4.48 21.95 -5.46
CA ILE A 207 -3.13 21.72 -4.93
C ILE A 207 -2.64 20.33 -5.35
N PHE A 208 -3.52 19.33 -5.31
CA PHE A 208 -3.17 17.94 -5.58
C PHE A 208 -2.81 17.67 -7.04
N MET A 209 -3.50 18.30 -8.00
CA MET A 209 -3.29 18.04 -9.43
C MET A 209 -1.88 18.43 -9.93
N PRO A 210 -1.35 19.63 -9.62
CA PRO A 210 0.05 19.96 -9.90
C PRO A 210 1.02 18.96 -9.27
N PHE A 211 0.83 18.62 -7.98
CA PHE A 211 1.66 17.64 -7.28
C PHE A 211 1.64 16.26 -7.98
N LEU A 212 0.48 15.78 -8.41
CA LEU A 212 0.33 14.51 -9.11
C LEU A 212 1.14 14.48 -10.42
N LYS A 213 1.15 15.60 -11.16
CA LYS A 213 1.98 15.75 -12.37
C LYS A 213 3.46 15.68 -12.04
N ASP A 214 3.90 16.45 -11.04
CA ASP A 214 5.31 16.48 -10.63
C ASP A 214 5.77 15.12 -10.08
N LEU A 215 4.90 14.38 -9.40
CA LEU A 215 5.17 13.02 -8.92
C LEU A 215 5.46 12.06 -10.07
N ILE A 216 4.60 12.01 -11.09
CA ILE A 216 4.79 11.13 -12.25
C ILE A 216 6.07 11.50 -13.01
N LEU A 217 6.30 12.80 -13.24
CA LEU A 217 7.52 13.27 -13.90
C LEU A 217 8.78 12.93 -13.11
N THR A 218 8.74 13.07 -11.77
CA THR A 218 9.86 12.71 -10.88
C THR A 218 10.15 11.21 -10.95
N MET A 219 9.13 10.35 -10.96
CA MET A 219 9.32 8.90 -11.12
C MET A 219 9.92 8.56 -12.50
N GLY A 220 9.49 9.26 -13.55
CA GLY A 220 10.11 9.17 -14.88
C GLY A 220 11.60 9.51 -14.85
N VAL A 221 11.98 10.61 -14.19
CA VAL A 221 13.40 11.00 -14.05
C VAL A 221 14.19 9.96 -13.23
N LEU A 222 13.63 9.44 -12.13
CA LEU A 222 14.28 8.41 -11.31
C LEU A 222 14.49 7.10 -12.07
N SER A 223 13.61 6.76 -13.00
CA SER A 223 13.77 5.62 -13.93
C SER A 223 14.74 5.88 -15.09
N GLY A 224 15.42 7.04 -15.10
CA GLY A 224 16.39 7.42 -16.15
C GLY A 224 15.75 7.95 -17.43
N GLN A 225 14.46 8.29 -17.40
CA GLN A 225 13.72 8.77 -18.57
C GLN A 225 13.59 10.29 -18.62
N GLY A 226 13.57 10.82 -19.83
CA GLY A 226 13.17 12.20 -20.09
C GLY A 226 11.65 12.38 -20.04
N PRO A 227 11.15 13.60 -19.76
CA PRO A 227 9.73 13.85 -19.60
C PRO A 227 8.91 13.60 -20.87
N THR A 228 9.51 13.69 -22.07
CA THR A 228 8.82 13.53 -23.36
C THR A 228 8.72 12.09 -23.86
N SER A 229 9.61 11.20 -23.40
CA SER A 229 9.76 9.83 -23.90
C SER A 229 9.46 8.78 -22.84
N MET A 230 8.73 9.17 -21.78
CA MET A 230 8.45 8.28 -20.66
C MET A 230 7.53 7.13 -21.10
N VAL A 231 7.96 5.90 -20.83
CA VAL A 231 7.20 4.68 -20.99
C VAL A 231 6.33 4.51 -19.74
N TYR A 232 5.15 5.11 -19.79
CA TYR A 232 4.15 5.05 -18.73
C TYR A 232 2.74 5.21 -19.31
N ASP A 233 1.79 4.45 -18.77
CA ASP A 233 0.42 4.38 -19.22
C ASP A 233 -0.55 4.63 -18.04
N PHE A 234 -1.44 5.62 -18.20
CA PHE A 234 -2.45 5.94 -17.19
C PHE A 234 -3.58 4.90 -17.11
N LYS A 235 -3.68 4.00 -18.10
CA LYS A 235 -4.66 2.89 -18.16
C LYS A 235 -6.11 3.36 -18.02
N LEU A 236 -6.42 4.53 -18.59
CA LEU A 236 -7.75 5.14 -18.61
C LEU A 236 -8.55 4.74 -19.86
N ASP A 237 -8.44 3.47 -20.27
CA ASP A 237 -9.10 2.90 -21.46
C ASP A 237 -10.61 3.05 -21.40
N GLN A 238 -11.20 2.84 -20.24
CA GLN A 238 -12.64 2.93 -19.99
C GLN A 238 -13.17 4.36 -20.22
N TRP A 239 -12.32 5.36 -19.98
CA TRP A 239 -12.60 6.76 -20.25
C TRP A 239 -12.25 7.19 -21.69
N GLY A 240 -11.75 6.28 -22.53
CA GLY A 240 -11.30 6.58 -23.88
C GLY A 240 -9.97 7.35 -23.94
N LEU A 241 -9.19 7.36 -22.86
CA LEU A 241 -7.97 8.15 -22.72
C LEU A 241 -6.71 7.29 -22.88
N LYS A 242 -6.58 6.63 -24.03
CA LYS A 242 -5.36 5.93 -24.42
C LYS A 242 -4.37 6.88 -25.08
N LYS A 243 -3.07 6.63 -24.91
CA LYS A 243 -2.02 7.31 -25.67
C LYS A 243 -2.18 7.02 -27.17
N GLN A 244 -2.08 8.04 -28.02
CA GLN A 244 -2.14 7.86 -29.47
C GLN A 244 -0.75 7.47 -30.05
N PRO A 245 -0.69 6.80 -31.22
CA PRO A 245 0.57 6.31 -31.80
C PRO A 245 1.66 7.38 -31.92
N ASP A 246 1.32 8.57 -32.41
CA ASP A 246 2.27 9.67 -32.67
C ASP A 246 2.35 10.71 -31.54
N GLU A 247 1.69 10.46 -30.41
CA GLU A 247 1.66 11.37 -29.26
C GLU A 247 2.93 11.18 -28.42
N THR A 248 3.60 12.25 -28.01
CA THR A 248 4.64 12.18 -26.97
C THR A 248 4.02 11.87 -25.61
N PHE A 249 4.83 11.50 -24.61
CA PHE A 249 4.29 11.30 -23.27
C PHE A 249 3.69 12.60 -22.69
N LEU A 250 4.34 13.76 -22.90
CA LEU A 250 3.84 15.02 -22.37
C LEU A 250 2.49 15.43 -22.99
N GLU A 251 2.32 15.26 -24.30
CA GLU A 251 1.04 15.54 -24.96
C GLU A 251 -0.07 14.63 -24.44
N TYR A 252 0.25 13.34 -24.25
CA TYR A 252 -0.66 12.37 -23.66
C TYR A 252 -1.05 12.76 -22.22
N ALA A 253 -0.07 13.05 -21.39
CA ALA A 253 -0.27 13.44 -20.00
C ALA A 253 -1.07 14.75 -19.92
N ASP A 254 -0.76 15.77 -20.71
CA ASP A 254 -1.48 17.04 -20.73
C ASP A 254 -2.96 16.85 -21.15
N ARG A 255 -3.24 15.99 -22.14
CA ARG A 255 -4.62 15.64 -22.51
C ARG A 255 -5.36 14.91 -21.38
N VAL A 256 -4.68 14.00 -20.68
CA VAL A 256 -5.24 13.35 -19.48
C VAL A 256 -5.52 14.38 -18.40
N TYR A 257 -4.59 15.27 -18.06
CA TYR A 257 -4.76 16.31 -17.02
C TYR A 257 -5.87 17.31 -17.34
N GLN A 258 -6.10 17.61 -18.62
CA GLN A 258 -7.17 18.53 -19.06
C GLN A 258 -8.53 17.84 -19.21
N SER A 259 -8.61 16.52 -19.06
CA SER A 259 -9.84 15.76 -19.20
C SER A 259 -10.87 16.11 -18.12
N PRO A 260 -12.18 16.11 -18.44
CA PRO A 260 -13.23 16.25 -17.43
C PRO A 260 -13.28 15.10 -16.42
N VAL A 261 -12.53 14.01 -16.63
CA VAL A 261 -12.47 12.85 -15.72
C VAL A 261 -12.12 13.25 -14.28
N TRP A 262 -11.30 14.29 -14.09
CA TRP A 262 -10.90 14.77 -12.76
C TRP A 262 -12.04 15.43 -11.97
N LYS A 263 -13.18 15.69 -12.61
CA LYS A 263 -14.42 16.15 -11.94
C LYS A 263 -15.32 14.98 -11.54
N SER A 264 -15.02 13.76 -12.01
CA SER A 264 -15.74 12.56 -11.64
C SER A 264 -15.53 12.22 -10.16
N ARG A 265 -16.52 11.56 -9.57
CA ARG A 265 -16.35 10.88 -8.27
C ARG A 265 -15.76 9.47 -8.42
N ASP A 266 -15.62 9.01 -9.65
CA ASP A 266 -15.05 7.72 -10.00
C ASP A 266 -13.61 7.90 -10.48
N ILE A 267 -12.77 8.42 -9.59
CA ILE A 267 -11.35 8.70 -9.85
C ILE A 267 -10.56 8.68 -8.54
N SER A 268 -9.26 8.40 -8.61
CA SER A 268 -8.39 8.29 -7.43
C SER A 268 -8.41 9.50 -6.50
N ILE A 269 -8.43 10.72 -7.03
CA ILE A 269 -8.41 11.94 -6.22
C ILE A 269 -9.62 12.00 -5.29
N HIS A 270 -10.81 11.63 -5.80
CA HIS A 270 -12.00 11.55 -4.97
C HIS A 270 -11.82 10.53 -3.85
N ASP A 271 -11.40 9.31 -4.17
CA ASP A 271 -11.25 8.21 -3.22
C ASP A 271 -10.11 8.40 -2.19
N LEU A 272 -9.08 9.16 -2.57
CA LEU A 272 -7.96 9.51 -1.70
C LEU A 272 -8.26 10.69 -0.80
N SER A 273 -9.25 11.53 -1.14
CA SER A 273 -9.73 12.57 -0.22
C SER A 273 -10.29 11.94 1.06
N THR A 274 -10.26 12.68 2.15
CA THR A 274 -10.86 12.26 3.41
C THR A 274 -12.37 12.01 3.28
N TYR A 275 -13.05 12.71 2.37
CA TYR A 275 -14.48 12.52 2.10
C TYR A 275 -14.75 11.20 1.37
N GLY A 276 -14.02 10.93 0.28
CA GLY A 276 -14.18 9.69 -0.48
C GLY A 276 -13.75 8.47 0.33
N ALA A 277 -12.65 8.57 1.07
CA ALA A 277 -12.21 7.50 1.97
C ALA A 277 -13.24 7.21 3.08
N LYS A 278 -13.90 8.24 3.63
CA LYS A 278 -15.01 8.05 4.57
C LYS A 278 -16.18 7.28 3.93
N ASP A 279 -16.60 7.65 2.72
CA ASP A 279 -17.64 6.93 1.99
C ASP A 279 -17.26 5.47 1.72
N LEU A 280 -16.03 5.23 1.26
CA LEU A 280 -15.44 3.92 1.06
C LEU A 280 -15.48 3.06 2.34
N ASN A 281 -15.15 3.63 3.51
CA ASN A 281 -15.16 2.91 4.77
C ASN A 281 -16.56 2.48 5.21
N THR A 282 -17.62 3.16 4.78
CA THR A 282 -19.01 2.70 5.07
C THR A 282 -19.42 1.49 4.24
N LYS A 283 -18.72 1.22 3.12
CA LYS A 283 -19.07 0.19 2.14
C LYS A 283 -18.27 -1.11 2.34
N MET A 284 -17.03 -1.01 2.80
CA MET A 284 -16.14 -2.15 2.96
C MET A 284 -16.13 -2.66 4.39
N LYS A 285 -16.18 -3.98 4.59
CA LYS A 285 -16.19 -4.60 5.93
C LYS A 285 -14.82 -5.17 6.31
N THR A 286 -14.65 -5.41 7.61
CA THR A 286 -13.63 -6.33 8.13
C THR A 286 -14.29 -7.68 8.39
N TYR A 287 -13.75 -8.75 7.81
CA TYR A 287 -14.29 -10.10 7.94
C TYR A 287 -13.57 -10.88 9.03
N ASP A 288 -14.35 -11.57 9.87
CA ASP A 288 -13.88 -12.36 11.03
C ASP A 288 -12.93 -13.52 10.69
N ASP A 289 -12.99 -14.00 9.45
CA ASP A 289 -12.20 -15.12 8.93
C ASP A 289 -10.94 -14.70 8.16
N MET A 290 -10.54 -13.42 8.24
CA MET A 290 -9.37 -12.86 7.56
C MET A 290 -8.41 -12.16 8.53
N TYR A 291 -7.16 -11.99 8.10
CA TYR A 291 -6.15 -11.20 8.82
C TYR A 291 -5.92 -9.85 8.15
N TYR A 292 -5.77 -8.79 8.96
CA TYR A 292 -5.51 -7.44 8.48
C TYR A 292 -4.30 -6.87 9.23
N ILE A 293 -3.27 -6.47 8.50
CA ILE A 293 -2.04 -5.87 9.04
C ILE A 293 -1.81 -4.52 8.38
N SER A 294 -1.35 -3.53 9.14
CA SER A 294 -0.98 -2.23 8.61
C SER A 294 0.40 -1.77 9.09
N TYR A 295 1.23 -1.37 8.14
CA TYR A 295 2.51 -0.75 8.35
C TYR A 295 2.45 0.70 7.90
N THR A 296 3.09 1.58 8.67
CA THR A 296 3.01 3.03 8.49
C THR A 296 4.41 3.64 8.58
N GLY A 297 4.72 4.62 7.74
CA GLY A 297 5.89 5.49 7.89
C GLY A 297 5.56 6.75 8.70
N ASP A 298 6.59 7.35 9.30
CA ASP A 298 6.52 8.73 9.80
C ASP A 298 7.85 9.42 9.48
N ALA A 299 7.80 10.41 8.61
CA ALA A 299 8.94 11.20 8.19
C ALA A 299 8.81 12.66 8.63
N SER A 300 8.12 12.89 9.75
CA SER A 300 7.85 14.23 10.27
C SER A 300 8.25 14.35 11.74
N TYR A 301 8.46 15.57 12.23
CA TYR A 301 8.77 15.83 13.63
C TYR A 301 7.96 17.00 14.17
N LYS A 302 7.59 16.91 15.45
CA LYS A 302 6.88 17.98 16.14
C LYS A 302 7.80 19.16 16.41
N SER A 303 7.48 20.31 15.82
CA SER A 303 8.11 21.59 16.16
C SER A 303 7.79 21.98 17.61
N LEU A 304 8.83 22.18 18.42
CA LEU A 304 8.67 22.67 19.80
C LEU A 304 8.17 24.14 19.85
N LEU A 305 8.31 24.89 18.76
CA LEU A 305 7.89 26.29 18.69
C LEU A 305 6.39 26.44 18.39
N THR A 306 5.90 25.71 17.39
CA THR A 306 4.51 25.86 16.88
C THR A 306 3.60 24.71 17.28
N GLY A 307 4.16 23.55 17.67
CA GLY A 307 3.43 22.31 17.88
C GLY A 307 2.99 21.60 16.59
N HIS A 308 3.18 22.22 15.42
CA HIS A 308 2.95 21.61 14.10
C HIS A 308 4.01 20.55 13.81
N TYR A 309 3.70 19.63 12.90
CA TYR A 309 4.66 18.67 12.37
C TYR A 309 5.32 19.23 11.12
N LEU A 310 6.64 19.07 11.04
CA LEU A 310 7.48 19.51 9.93
C LEU A 310 8.17 18.29 9.32
N PRO A 311 8.44 18.26 8.01
CA PRO A 311 9.15 17.16 7.38
C PRO A 311 10.57 17.04 7.92
N LEU A 312 11.04 15.81 8.10
CA LEU A 312 12.44 15.51 8.32
C LEU A 312 13.26 15.87 7.09
N ALA A 313 14.54 16.19 7.30
CA ALA A 313 15.43 16.66 6.24
C ALA A 313 15.79 15.56 5.22
N ASP A 314 15.62 14.29 5.59
CA ASP A 314 15.85 13.13 4.74
C ASP A 314 14.65 12.74 3.87
N MET A 315 13.49 13.35 4.07
CA MET A 315 12.31 13.16 3.22
C MET A 315 12.59 13.55 1.77
N ILE A 316 12.06 12.79 0.81
CA ILE A 316 12.09 13.14 -0.61
C ILE A 316 11.64 14.60 -0.81
N PRO A 317 12.44 15.45 -1.49
CA PRO A 317 12.16 16.89 -1.60
C PRO A 317 10.76 17.25 -2.10
N LEU A 318 10.19 16.43 -3.00
CA LEU A 318 8.84 16.60 -3.53
C LEU A 318 7.76 16.50 -2.44
N PHE A 319 8.01 15.79 -1.34
CA PHE A 319 7.05 15.57 -0.26
C PHE A 319 7.14 16.62 0.86
N LEU A 320 8.13 17.52 0.83
CA LEU A 320 8.32 18.53 1.87
C LEU A 320 7.13 19.49 1.99
N GLU A 321 6.54 19.93 0.87
CA GLU A 321 5.37 20.82 0.88
C GLU A 321 4.11 20.07 1.33
N PRO A 322 3.75 18.91 0.74
CA PRO A 322 2.64 18.09 1.23
C PRO A 322 2.74 17.77 2.72
N SER A 323 3.93 17.40 3.21
CA SER A 323 4.17 17.12 4.63
C SER A 323 3.90 18.31 5.54
N ARG A 324 4.34 19.52 5.15
CA ARG A 324 4.07 20.75 5.92
C ARG A 324 2.60 21.11 5.93
N PHE A 325 1.92 20.92 4.81
CA PHE A 325 0.47 21.10 4.72
C PHE A 325 -0.24 20.16 5.69
N ILE A 326 -0.01 18.85 5.58
CA ILE A 326 -0.61 17.83 6.46
C ILE A 326 -0.28 18.11 7.93
N GLY A 327 0.98 18.42 8.22
CA GLY A 327 1.51 18.66 9.56
C GLY A 327 0.97 19.88 10.30
N SER A 328 0.13 20.69 9.65
CA SER A 328 -0.50 21.86 10.25
C SER A 328 -1.98 22.03 9.89
N TYR A 329 -2.51 21.26 8.95
CA TYR A 329 -3.90 21.37 8.50
C TYR A 329 -4.89 20.94 9.60
N SER A 330 -6.02 21.63 9.69
CA SER A 330 -7.11 21.30 10.61
C SER A 330 -8.44 21.73 10.00
N ARG A 331 -9.49 20.98 10.31
CA ARG A 331 -10.85 21.21 9.82
C ARG A 331 -11.83 20.82 10.92
N ASN A 332 -12.60 21.79 11.41
CA ASN A 332 -13.57 21.57 12.49
C ASN A 332 -14.99 22.02 12.12
N GLN A 333 -15.19 22.55 10.91
CA GLN A 333 -16.46 23.11 10.48
C GLN A 333 -17.44 22.01 10.01
N PHE A 334 -16.91 20.89 9.51
CA PHE A 334 -17.69 19.76 9.00
C PHE A 334 -16.84 18.48 8.99
N GLU A 335 -17.51 17.32 8.98
CA GLU A 335 -16.86 16.02 8.91
C GLU A 335 -16.28 15.72 7.51
N PRO A 336 -15.20 14.92 7.40
CA PRO A 336 -14.39 14.38 8.50
C PRO A 336 -13.66 15.48 9.27
N TYR A 337 -13.73 15.43 10.60
CA TYR A 337 -13.01 16.37 11.45
C TYR A 337 -11.52 16.05 11.44
N ILE A 338 -10.71 17.07 11.24
CA ILE A 338 -9.24 16.98 11.19
C ILE A 338 -8.68 17.82 12.33
N ASP A 339 -7.98 17.15 13.24
CA ASP A 339 -7.31 17.77 14.39
C ASP A 339 -5.81 17.44 14.41
N LYS A 340 -5.15 17.75 15.52
CA LYS A 340 -3.70 17.59 15.67
C LYS A 340 -3.21 16.14 15.58
N SER A 341 -4.10 15.16 15.73
CA SER A 341 -3.74 13.74 15.59
C SER A 341 -3.42 13.35 14.14
N TRP A 342 -3.83 14.17 13.16
CA TRP A 342 -3.54 13.97 11.73
C TRP A 342 -2.19 14.53 11.28
N TRP A 343 -1.49 15.27 12.14
CA TRP A 343 -0.28 15.98 11.75
C TRP A 343 0.95 15.09 11.52
N PRO A 344 1.23 14.03 12.31
CA PRO A 344 2.31 13.10 11.98
C PRO A 344 2.05 12.44 10.62
N ASN A 345 3.05 12.42 9.73
CA ASN A 345 2.87 11.95 8.36
C ASN A 345 4.17 11.45 7.72
N ASP A 346 4.01 10.63 6.68
CA ASP A 346 5.10 10.08 5.85
C ASP A 346 5.45 10.96 4.64
N GLY A 347 4.92 12.19 4.60
CA GLY A 347 5.01 13.08 3.45
C GLY A 347 3.70 13.19 2.68
N LEU A 348 2.94 12.11 2.53
CA LEU A 348 1.71 12.10 1.70
C LEU A 348 0.47 11.67 2.48
N VAL A 349 0.63 10.87 3.52
CA VAL A 349 -0.45 10.28 4.31
C VAL A 349 -0.20 10.51 5.79
N SER A 350 -1.24 10.96 6.49
CA SER A 350 -1.22 11.06 7.95
C SER A 350 -1.09 9.68 8.59
N VAL A 351 -0.25 9.55 9.60
CA VAL A 351 -0.05 8.30 10.36
C VAL A 351 -1.39 7.73 10.84
N ILE A 352 -2.27 8.56 11.42
CA ILE A 352 -3.59 8.11 11.90
C ILE A 352 -4.48 7.57 10.77
N SER A 353 -4.29 8.03 9.54
CA SER A 353 -5.03 7.55 8.37
C SER A 353 -4.57 6.16 7.92
N SER A 354 -3.32 5.79 8.18
CA SER A 354 -2.75 4.53 7.74
C SER A 354 -2.76 3.39 8.75
N LEU A 355 -3.08 3.66 10.02
CA LEU A 355 -3.21 2.60 11.02
C LEU A 355 -4.38 1.67 10.73
N SER A 356 -5.57 2.22 10.45
CA SER A 356 -6.75 1.41 10.14
C SER A 356 -7.87 2.27 9.56
N PRO A 357 -8.86 1.67 8.89
CA PRO A 357 -10.06 2.38 8.47
C PRO A 357 -10.93 2.76 9.67
N ALA A 358 -11.44 3.99 9.67
CA ALA A 358 -12.31 4.51 10.70
C ALA A 358 -13.58 3.67 10.83
N GLY A 359 -13.94 3.34 12.08
CA GLY A 359 -15.09 2.49 12.37
C GLY A 359 -14.80 0.98 12.35
N HIS A 360 -13.58 0.57 12.02
CA HIS A 360 -13.15 -0.83 12.08
C HIS A 360 -12.33 -1.09 13.35
N GLU A 361 -12.51 -2.27 13.95
CA GLU A 361 -11.72 -2.68 15.11
C GLU A 361 -10.23 -2.77 14.76
N ALA A 362 -9.40 -2.19 15.61
CA ALA A 362 -7.96 -2.11 15.41
C ALA A 362 -7.22 -2.21 16.75
N VAL A 363 -6.11 -2.95 16.75
CA VAL A 363 -5.24 -3.16 17.91
C VAL A 363 -3.77 -2.99 17.50
N PRO A 364 -2.91 -2.51 18.42
CA PRO A 364 -1.48 -2.51 18.16
C PRO A 364 -0.98 -3.97 18.08
N LEU A 365 -0.18 -4.29 17.06
CA LEU A 365 0.40 -5.61 16.89
C LEU A 365 1.45 -5.87 17.98
N ASN A 366 1.14 -6.76 18.91
CA ASN A 366 2.01 -7.18 20.01
C ASN A 366 2.21 -8.70 19.97
N GLY A 367 3.01 -9.16 19.00
CA GLY A 367 3.38 -10.57 18.84
C GLY A 367 2.43 -11.38 17.97
N THR A 368 1.18 -11.60 18.40
CA THR A 368 0.21 -12.41 17.62
C THR A 368 -0.72 -11.54 16.80
N ILE A 369 -0.86 -11.85 15.51
CA ILE A 369 -1.81 -11.20 14.60
C ILE A 369 -3.22 -11.72 14.89
N ALA A 370 -4.10 -10.84 15.36
CA ALA A 370 -5.51 -11.16 15.60
C ALA A 370 -6.27 -11.28 14.27
N ARG A 371 -7.09 -12.34 14.15
CA ARG A 371 -8.02 -12.52 13.02
C ARG A 371 -9.24 -11.63 13.23
N GLY A 372 -9.83 -11.12 12.15
CA GLY A 372 -11.08 -10.35 12.19
C GLY A 372 -10.95 -8.88 12.57
N MET A 373 -9.74 -8.35 12.70
CA MET A 373 -9.48 -6.96 13.06
C MET A 373 -8.14 -6.48 12.51
N TRP A 374 -7.94 -5.16 12.50
CA TRP A 374 -6.70 -4.53 12.05
C TRP A 374 -5.61 -4.63 13.11
N ASN A 375 -4.43 -5.10 12.71
CA ASN A 375 -3.24 -5.19 13.55
C ASN A 375 -2.23 -4.15 13.03
N TYR A 376 -2.11 -3.01 13.71
CA TYR A 376 -1.22 -1.95 13.26
C TYR A 376 0.11 -1.97 14.00
N THR A 377 1.20 -1.71 13.28
CA THR A 377 2.52 -1.57 13.90
C THR A 377 2.77 -0.16 14.40
N ALA A 378 3.80 0.02 15.22
CA ALA A 378 4.36 1.35 15.44
C ALA A 378 4.86 1.94 14.09
N PRO A 379 4.74 3.26 13.87
CA PRO A 379 5.26 3.90 12.67
C PRO A 379 6.77 3.70 12.52
N LYS A 380 7.22 3.39 11.30
CA LYS A 380 8.63 3.40 10.92
C LYS A 380 9.10 4.85 10.84
N TYR A 381 9.67 5.33 11.93
CA TYR A 381 10.24 6.67 11.98
C TYR A 381 11.39 6.80 10.97
N HIS A 382 11.53 7.98 10.36
CA HIS A 382 12.43 8.27 9.23
C HIS A 382 12.06 7.65 7.89
N TRP A 383 10.95 6.91 7.77
CA TRP A 383 10.52 6.37 6.47
C TRP A 383 9.45 7.26 5.88
N ASP A 384 9.76 7.88 4.74
CA ASP A 384 8.76 8.58 3.94
C ASP A 384 7.96 7.60 3.07
N HIS A 385 6.96 8.13 2.38
CA HIS A 385 5.98 7.32 1.66
C HIS A 385 6.61 6.38 0.62
N MET A 386 7.71 6.76 -0.03
CA MET A 386 8.31 5.94 -1.09
C MET A 386 9.45 5.05 -0.59
N ASP A 387 10.04 5.35 0.57
CA ASP A 387 10.95 4.43 1.27
C ASP A 387 10.30 3.07 1.56
N LEU A 388 8.99 3.09 1.85
CA LEU A 388 8.18 1.89 2.10
C LEU A 388 8.15 0.90 0.93
N VAL A 389 8.47 1.36 -0.28
CA VAL A 389 8.60 0.54 -1.50
C VAL A 389 10.00 0.62 -2.11
N GLY A 390 10.99 1.12 -1.38
CA GLY A 390 12.39 1.16 -1.82
C GLY A 390 12.69 2.18 -2.92
N ILE A 391 11.88 3.23 -3.05
CA ILE A 391 12.09 4.31 -4.03
C ILE A 391 12.45 5.60 -3.27
N GLY A 392 13.56 6.24 -3.65
CA GLY A 392 13.84 7.62 -3.24
C GLY A 392 15.05 7.82 -2.32
N ARG A 393 15.59 6.77 -1.69
CA ARG A 393 16.81 6.87 -0.87
C ARG A 393 17.90 5.88 -1.27
N VAL A 394 19.06 6.43 -1.56
CA VAL A 394 20.38 5.79 -1.39
C VAL A 394 21.23 6.78 -0.58
N THR A 395 20.77 7.11 0.63
CA THR A 395 21.57 7.83 1.63
C THR A 395 22.00 6.84 2.71
N ASP A 396 23.01 7.20 3.51
CA ASP A 396 23.59 6.30 4.53
C ASP A 396 22.59 5.82 5.62
N SER A 397 21.40 6.41 5.73
CA SER A 397 20.39 6.12 6.77
C SER A 397 19.31 5.10 6.37
N LEU A 398 19.03 4.93 5.07
CA LEU A 398 18.11 3.92 4.55
C LEU A 398 18.76 3.21 3.36
N ASN A 399 19.21 1.97 3.55
CA ASN A 399 19.72 1.14 2.46
C ASN A 399 18.65 0.15 2.00
N ILE A 400 18.78 -0.32 0.76
CA ILE A 400 17.80 -1.27 0.19
C ILE A 400 17.69 -2.56 1.00
N ASN A 401 18.73 -2.99 1.72
CA ASN A 401 18.68 -4.20 2.55
C ASN A 401 17.64 -4.05 3.67
N GLN A 402 17.46 -2.85 4.25
CA GLN A 402 16.41 -2.63 5.25
C GLN A 402 15.00 -2.75 4.68
N VAL A 403 14.82 -2.41 3.40
CA VAL A 403 13.56 -2.61 2.68
C VAL A 403 13.39 -4.11 2.37
N GLU A 404 14.42 -4.78 1.87
CA GLU A 404 14.42 -6.23 1.65
C GLU A 404 14.07 -7.00 2.94
N ASP A 405 14.70 -6.66 4.08
CA ASP A 405 14.41 -7.24 5.40
C ASP A 405 12.98 -6.98 5.85
N PHE A 406 12.45 -5.78 5.57
CA PHE A 406 11.06 -5.43 5.86
C PHE A 406 10.06 -6.28 5.05
N TYR A 407 10.32 -6.52 3.77
CA TYR A 407 9.45 -7.39 2.97
C TYR A 407 9.62 -8.88 3.31
N ILE A 408 10.81 -9.31 3.75
CA ILE A 408 11.01 -10.65 4.30
C ILE A 408 10.20 -10.84 5.57
N SER A 409 10.19 -9.86 6.49
CA SER A 409 9.39 -9.95 7.70
C SER A 409 7.90 -10.06 7.39
N ILE A 410 7.39 -9.27 6.43
CA ILE A 410 6.01 -9.39 5.94
C ILE A 410 5.75 -10.80 5.40
N ALA A 411 6.60 -11.33 4.53
CA ALA A 411 6.40 -12.64 3.93
C ALA A 411 6.44 -13.79 4.97
N GLN A 412 7.34 -13.70 5.95
CA GLN A 412 7.41 -14.61 7.10
C GLN A 412 6.13 -14.54 7.93
N GLU A 413 5.67 -13.35 8.31
CA GLU A 413 4.42 -13.15 9.05
C GLU A 413 3.24 -13.78 8.31
N LEU A 414 3.07 -13.47 7.02
CA LEU A 414 1.98 -13.97 6.19
C LEU A 414 1.98 -15.49 6.03
N SER A 415 3.15 -16.09 5.77
CA SER A 415 3.28 -17.54 5.65
C SER A 415 3.04 -18.28 6.98
N SER A 416 3.21 -17.60 8.12
CA SER A 416 2.97 -18.14 9.47
C SER A 416 1.50 -18.08 9.91
N LEU A 417 0.63 -17.40 9.14
CA LEU A 417 -0.79 -17.28 9.45
C LEU A 417 -1.49 -18.64 9.35
N PRO A 418 -2.26 -19.05 10.39
CA PRO A 418 -3.09 -20.24 10.32
C PRO A 418 -4.15 -20.14 9.22
N LYS A 419 -4.40 -21.25 8.51
CA LYS A 419 -5.41 -21.34 7.44
C LYS A 419 -6.84 -20.97 7.88
#